data_AF-A0A3C2AS89-F1
#
_entry.id   AF-A0A3C2AS89-F1
#
_cell.length_a   1.000
_cell.length_b   1.000
_cell.length_c   1.000
_cell.angle_alpha   90.00
_cell.angle_beta   90.00
_cell.angle_gamma   90.00
#
_symmetry.space_group_name_H-M   'P 1'
#
loop_
_entity.id
_entity.type
_entity.pdbx_description
1 polymer ?
#
loop_
_entity_poly.entity_id
_entity_poly.type
_entity_poly.pdbx_seq_one_letter_code
_entity_poly.pdbx_strand_id
1 'polypeptide(L)' 'MQTVELIYGHFPELTQKQQDQFAALFDLYKEWNTKINVISRKDLDSFYEKHVLHSLGIAKIYSF' A
#
# COMPACT_ATOMS: atom_id res chain seq x y z
N MET A 1 4.04 13.17 2.48
CA MET A 1 3.89 11.72 2.63
C MET A 1 2.54 11.34 2.09
N GLN A 2 2.49 10.34 1.22
CA GLN A 2 1.21 9.84 0.74
C GLN A 2 0.55 8.97 1.82
N THR A 3 -0.76 9.11 2.00
CA THR A 3 -1.54 8.38 3.00
C THR A 3 -2.33 7.25 2.35
N VAL A 4 -2.85 6.35 3.18
CA VAL A 4 -3.71 5.24 2.74
C VAL A 4 -4.99 5.71 2.02
N GLU A 5 -5.42 6.95 2.25
CA GLU A 5 -6.60 7.56 1.62
C GLU A 5 -6.55 7.54 0.10
N LEU A 6 -5.35 7.56 -0.50
CA LEU A 6 -5.16 7.37 -1.94
C LEU A 6 -5.81 6.08 -2.43
N ILE A 7 -5.67 4.99 -1.67
CA ILE A 7 -6.24 3.68 -2.01
C ILE A 7 -7.78 3.76 -1.97
N TYR A 8 -8.33 4.39 -0.93
CA TYR A 8 -9.79 4.46 -0.75
C TYR A 8 -10.48 5.26 -1.87
N GLY A 9 -9.84 6.31 -2.38
CA GLY A 9 -10.35 7.07 -3.53
C GLY A 9 -10.41 6.27 -4.83
N HIS A 10 -9.53 5.29 -5.03
CA HIS A 10 -9.47 4.46 -6.24
C HIS A 10 -10.27 3.15 -6.14
N PHE A 11 -10.53 2.68 -4.91
CA PHE A 11 -11.20 1.43 -4.60
C PHE A 11 -12.30 1.67 -3.55
N PRO A 12 -13.43 2.31 -3.93
CA PRO A 12 -14.50 2.64 -2.99
C PRO A 12 -15.25 1.41 -2.47
N GLU A 13 -15.11 0.26 -3.11
CA GLU A 13 -15.76 -1.00 -2.70
C GLU A 13 -15.01 -1.77 -1.60
N LEU A 14 -13.90 -1.24 -1.09
CA LEU A 14 -13.14 -1.89 -0.01
C LEU A 14 -13.96 -2.02 1.27
N THR A 15 -14.04 -3.25 1.77
CA THR A 15 -14.63 -3.54 3.08
C THR A 15 -13.82 -2.87 4.20
N GLN A 16 -14.47 -2.62 5.35
CA GLN A 16 -13.79 -2.05 6.52
C GLN A 16 -12.52 -2.81 6.89
N LYS A 17 -12.60 -4.15 6.89
CA LYS A 17 -11.46 -5.02 7.17
C LYS A 17 -10.29 -4.78 6.21
N GLN A 18 -10.56 -4.62 4.91
CA GLN A 18 -9.52 -4.34 3.92
C GLN A 18 -8.92 -2.95 4.13
N GLN A 19 -9.74 -1.95 4.45
CA GLN A 19 -9.26 -0.61 4.76
C GLN A 19 -8.29 -0.61 5.95
N ASP A 20 -8.66 -1.31 7.03
CA ASP A 20 -7.82 -1.48 8.21
C ASP A 20 -6.50 -2.20 7.88
N GLN A 21 -6.56 -3.24 7.04
CA GLN A 21 -5.39 -3.96 6.58
C GLN A 21 -4.44 -3.07 5.75
N PHE A 22 -4.96 -2.27 4.82
CA PHE A 22 -4.14 -1.34 4.03
C PHE A 22 -3.53 -0.23 4.91
N ALA A 23 -4.26 0.25 5.92
CA ALA A 23 -3.74 1.25 6.86
C ALA A 23 -2.56 0.69 7.67
N ALA A 24 -2.62 -0.59 8.06
CA ALA A 24 -1.55 -1.25 8.81
C ALA A 24 -0.28 -1.52 7.99
N LEU A 25 -0.35 -1.52 6.65
CA LEU A 25 0.79 -1.89 5.79
C LEU A 25 2.00 -0.99 5.98
N PHE A 26 1.82 0.33 6.08
CA PHE A 26 2.96 1.26 6.13
C PHE A 26 3.85 1.00 7.35
N ASP A 27 3.26 0.92 8.54
CA ASP A 27 4.01 0.67 9.78
C ASP A 27 4.65 -0.71 9.79
N LEU A 28 3.94 -1.73 9.28
CA LEU A 28 4.48 -3.08 9.12
C LEU A 28 5.71 -3.07 8.20
N TYR A 29 5.62 -2.44 7.04
CA TYR A 29 6.74 -2.34 6.10
C TYR A 29 7.89 -1.53 6.70
N LYS A 30 7.59 -0.44 7.40
CA LYS A 30 8.60 0.37 8.07
C LYS A 30 9.35 -0.44 9.14
N GLU A 31 8.64 -1.20 9.97
CA GLU A 31 9.23 -2.08 10.98
C GLU A 31 10.10 -3.16 10.33
N TRP A 32 9.58 -3.86 9.32
CA TRP A 32 10.35 -4.90 8.64
C TRP A 32 11.58 -4.34 7.93
N ASN A 33 11.50 -3.13 7.37
CA ASN A 33 12.62 -2.49 6.69
C ASN A 33 13.78 -2.09 7.62
N THR A 34 13.57 -2.10 8.95
CA THR A 34 14.67 -1.97 9.93
C THR A 34 15.38 -3.29 10.21
N LYS A 35 14.73 -4.43 9.93
CA LYS A 35 15.23 -5.78 10.18
C LYS A 35 15.89 -6.38 8.94
N ILE A 36 15.24 -6.25 7.80
CA ILE A 36 15.69 -6.76 6.49
C ILE A 36 15.36 -5.74 5.40
N ASN A 37 16.10 -5.74 4.29
CA ASN A 37 15.81 -4.82 3.18
C ASN A 37 14.60 -5.32 2.37
N VAL A 38 13.43 -4.74 2.61
CA VAL A 38 12.17 -5.08 1.91
C VAL A 38 11.91 -4.08 0.78
N ILE A 39 12.15 -2.80 1.04
CA ILE A 39 11.86 -1.69 0.14
C ILE A 39 12.97 -0.64 0.27
N SER A 40 13.32 -0.01 -0.86
CA SER A 40 14.19 1.15 -0.87
C SER A 40 13.70 2.22 0.12
N ARG A 41 14.61 2.74 0.95
CA ARG A 41 14.28 3.81 1.92
C ARG A 41 13.73 5.07 1.23
N LYS A 42 14.14 5.33 -0.01
CA LYS A 42 13.64 6.46 -0.83
C LYS A 42 12.18 6.27 -1.24
N ASP A 43 11.71 5.02 -1.36
CA ASP A 43 10.35 4.72 -1.80
C ASP A 43 9.37 4.59 -0.63
N LEU A 44 9.85 4.60 0.62
CA LEU A 44 9.00 4.59 1.80
C LEU A 44 8.08 5.81 1.83
N ASP A 45 8.56 7.00 1.44
CA ASP A 45 7.75 8.24 1.43
C ASP A 45 6.59 8.21 0.41
N SER A 46 6.72 7.37 -0.63
CA SER A 46 5.73 7.14 -1.70
C SER A 46 5.17 5.71 -1.67
N PHE A 47 5.23 5.04 -0.51
CA PHE A 47 4.89 3.62 -0.37
C PHE A 47 3.52 3.27 -0.96
N TYR A 48 2.48 4.03 -0.61
CA TYR A 48 1.12 3.76 -1.05
C TYR A 48 0.94 3.91 -2.57
N GLU A 49 1.54 4.90 -3.21
CA GLU A 49 1.44 5.06 -4.66
C GLU A 49 2.25 4.00 -5.40
N LYS A 50 3.54 3.90 -5.07
CA LYS A 50 4.49 3.12 -5.87
C LYS A 50 4.36 1.62 -5.67
N HIS A 51 3.93 1.16 -4.50
CA HIS A 51 3.87 -0.27 -4.19
C HIS A 51 2.44 -0.75 -4.08
N VAL A 52 1.60 -0.11 -3.26
CA VAL A 52 0.24 -0.61 -2.99
C VAL A 52 -0.69 -0.32 -4.17
N LEU A 53 -0.89 0.94 -4.53
CA LEU A 53 -1.78 1.37 -5.61
C LEU A 53 -1.35 0.77 -6.95
N HIS A 54 -0.06 0.79 -7.26
CA HIS A 54 0.46 0.17 -8.48
C HIS A 54 0.08 -1.30 -8.60
N SER A 55 0.27 -2.09 -7.52
CA SER A 55 -0.07 -3.52 -7.51
C SER A 55 -1.58 -3.75 -7.66
N LEU A 56 -2.40 -2.98 -6.94
CA LEU A 56 -3.86 -3.07 -7.05
C LEU A 56 -4.37 -2.64 -8.44
N GLY A 57 -3.71 -1.67 -9.07
CA GLY A 57 -4.03 -1.21 -10.42
C GLY A 57 -3.93 -2.32 -11.45
N ILE A 58 -2.94 -3.21 -11.33
CA ILE A 58 -2.79 -4.39 -12.20
C ILE A 58 -3.98 -5.34 -12.01
N ALA A 59 -4.30 -5.68 -10.75
CA ALA A 59 -5.41 -6.57 -10.43
C ALA A 59 -6.79 -5.99 -10.82
N LYS A 60 -6.92 -4.66 -10.91
CA LYS A 60 -8.16 -3.99 -11.34
C LYS A 60 -8.46 -4.21 -12.84
N ILE A 61 -7.42 -4.35 -13.66
CA ILE A 61 -7.57 -4.48 -15.12
C ILE A 61 -7.36 -5.91 -15.62
N TYR A 62 -6.70 -6.76 -14.84
CA TYR A 62 -6.36 -8.12 -15.22
C TYR A 62 -6.79 -9.12 -14.15
N SER A 63 -7.54 -10.13 -14.57
CA SER A 63 -7.89 -11.29 -13.75
C SER A 63 -6.82 -12.37 -13.93
N PHE A 64 -6.15 -12.71 -12.83
CA PHE A 64 -5.13 -13.76 -12.76
C PHE A 64 -5.71 -15.18 -12.80
#